data_AF-A0A0M4CWR4-F1
#
_entry.id   AF-A0A0M4CWR4-F1
#
_cell.length_a   1.000
_cell.length_b   1.000
_cell.length_c   1.000
_cell.angle_alpha   90.00
_cell.angle_beta   90.00
_cell.angle_gamma   90.00
#
_symmetry.space_group_name_H-M   'P 1'
#
loop_
_entity.id
_entity.type
_entity.pdbx_description
1 polymer ?
#
loop_
_entity_poly.entity_id
_entity_poly.type
_entity_poly.pdbx_seq_one_letter_code
_entity_poly.pdbx_strand_id
1 'polypeptide(L)'
;MRNEARPPEQHHRDAAVRLPRHRASARQARSCPRLYPRPAARGDCRAGPGTRPPRAVARMRAGAPRDRQEHRVMIDKLRASDIRAALKKKFCAPEYALFFEVGDATGGRARRWADAVAMGLWPSRGLSLSGFEIKVARNDWVKEMRAPAKAEAIARYCSQWWMVTSPGIIREGELPELWGHFELHPNGLRVIKPAPLTEAEPITREFLAALLRRASELDRKIEHEAIEKAIARDAEATKRQIENEVAWRTRRGEERAKEAEQKLQAIYDACGLEPSEVTRMFGADNFARAVAMVHRLGVAQTYNGLADLAKKVRPLADSIDTFMAAISDNEEAA
;
A
#
# COMPACT_ATOMS: atom_id res chain seq x y z
N MET A 1 -55.22 26.62 -37.04
CA MET A 1 -54.07 26.82 -36.14
C MET A 1 -54.25 25.96 -34.89
N ARG A 2 -53.50 24.87 -34.80
CA ARG A 2 -52.80 24.33 -33.61
C ARG A 2 -52.31 22.93 -33.97
N ASN A 3 -51.06 22.91 -34.41
CA ASN A 3 -50.18 21.75 -34.43
C ASN A 3 -49.99 21.28 -32.99
N GLU A 4 -50.26 20.01 -32.70
CA GLU A 4 -49.54 19.32 -31.64
C GLU A 4 -49.06 17.96 -32.16
N ALA A 5 -47.74 17.82 -32.11
CA ALA A 5 -46.94 16.82 -32.77
C ALA A 5 -46.91 15.50 -31.98
N ARG A 6 -46.99 14.39 -32.70
CA ARG A 6 -46.63 13.06 -32.19
C ARG A 6 -45.14 13.02 -31.81
N PRO A 7 -44.75 12.45 -30.66
CA PRO A 7 -43.36 12.21 -30.35
C PRO A 7 -42.82 11.01 -31.16
N PRO A 8 -41.52 10.99 -31.51
CA PRO A 8 -40.93 9.91 -32.29
C PRO A 8 -40.57 8.70 -31.42
N GLU A 9 -40.90 7.51 -31.91
CA GLU A 9 -40.48 6.22 -31.35
C GLU A 9 -38.96 6.07 -31.45
N GLN A 10 -38.29 5.98 -30.30
CA GLN A 10 -36.88 5.61 -30.23
C GLN A 10 -36.75 4.08 -30.12
N HIS A 11 -36.58 3.43 -31.27
CA HIS A 11 -35.95 2.13 -31.34
C HIS A 11 -34.44 2.32 -31.38
N HIS A 12 -33.68 1.93 -30.35
CA HIS A 12 -32.31 1.43 -30.54
C HIS A 12 -31.74 0.68 -29.30
N ARG A 13 -31.65 -0.65 -29.49
CA ARG A 13 -30.50 -1.54 -29.22
C ARG A 13 -30.11 -1.83 -27.76
N ASP A 14 -30.62 -2.96 -27.28
CA ASP A 14 -30.03 -3.78 -26.23
C ASP A 14 -28.60 -4.22 -26.60
N ALA A 15 -27.61 -3.61 -25.96
CA ALA A 15 -26.23 -4.08 -25.97
C ALA A 15 -26.04 -5.13 -24.87
N ALA A 16 -26.30 -6.41 -25.21
CA ALA A 16 -25.92 -7.54 -24.37
C ALA A 16 -24.39 -7.65 -24.27
N VAL A 17 -23.81 -7.22 -23.15
CA VAL A 17 -22.40 -7.41 -22.82
C VAL A 17 -22.14 -8.90 -22.58
N ARG A 18 -21.57 -9.59 -23.59
CA ARG A 18 -21.04 -10.94 -23.43
C ARG A 18 -19.75 -10.90 -22.58
N LEU A 19 -19.84 -11.35 -21.34
CA LEU A 19 -18.67 -11.67 -20.52
C LEU A 19 -17.96 -12.92 -21.08
N PRO A 20 -16.61 -12.95 -21.14
CA PRO A 20 -15.87 -14.11 -21.61
C PRO A 20 -15.97 -15.28 -20.63
N ARG A 21 -16.38 -16.45 -21.14
CA ARG A 21 -16.35 -17.72 -20.40
C ARG A 21 -14.90 -18.18 -20.26
N HIS A 22 -14.28 -17.93 -19.10
CA HIS A 22 -13.03 -18.59 -18.73
C HIS A 22 -13.30 -20.08 -18.47
N ARG A 23 -12.77 -20.94 -19.35
CA ARG A 23 -12.63 -22.38 -19.09
C ARG A 23 -11.64 -22.56 -17.94
N ALA A 24 -12.11 -23.01 -16.79
CA ALA A 24 -11.25 -23.46 -15.70
C ALA A 24 -10.50 -24.72 -16.14
N SER A 25 -9.20 -24.58 -16.35
CA SER A 25 -8.28 -25.70 -16.57
C SER A 25 -8.11 -26.45 -15.26
N ALA A 26 -8.70 -27.64 -15.17
CA ALA A 26 -8.45 -28.59 -14.11
C ALA A 26 -7.02 -29.15 -14.26
N ARG A 27 -6.07 -28.66 -13.46
CA ARG A 27 -4.77 -29.32 -13.22
C ARG A 27 -4.05 -28.67 -12.04
N GLN A 28 -4.14 -29.32 -10.88
CA GLN A 28 -3.06 -29.61 -9.92
C GLN A 28 -3.62 -29.80 -8.52
N ALA A 29 -4.17 -30.99 -8.30
CA ALA A 29 -4.12 -31.60 -6.99
C ALA A 29 -2.68 -32.08 -6.74
N ARG A 30 -2.05 -31.67 -5.64
CA ARG A 30 -1.14 -32.51 -4.85
C ARG A 30 -0.78 -31.88 -3.50
N SER A 31 -0.83 -32.75 -2.50
CA SER A 31 -0.28 -32.72 -1.13
C SER A 31 -0.81 -31.68 -0.14
N CYS A 32 -1.83 -32.05 0.63
CA CYS A 32 -2.00 -31.65 2.03
C CYS A 32 -2.33 -32.91 2.86
N PRO A 33 -1.78 -33.07 4.08
CA PRO A 33 -1.83 -34.33 4.82
C PRO A 33 -3.24 -34.62 5.37
N ARG A 34 -3.70 -35.86 5.16
CA ARG A 34 -4.98 -36.42 5.65
C ARG A 34 -5.07 -36.33 7.18
N LEU A 35 -6.12 -35.70 7.69
CA LEU A 35 -6.46 -35.58 9.12
C LEU A 35 -7.55 -36.58 9.57
N TYR A 36 -7.52 -37.83 9.10
CA TYR A 36 -8.46 -38.86 9.58
C TYR A 36 -7.76 -40.22 9.76
N PRO A 37 -7.69 -40.77 10.98
CA PRO A 37 -7.30 -42.16 11.19
C PRO A 37 -8.45 -43.10 10.84
N ARG A 38 -8.17 -44.14 10.04
CA ARG A 38 -9.01 -45.34 9.90
C ARG A 38 -8.72 -46.30 11.06
N PRO A 39 -9.70 -47.06 11.56
CA PRO A 39 -9.44 -48.08 12.59
C PRO A 39 -8.61 -49.24 12.02
N ALA A 40 -7.54 -49.60 12.73
CA ALA A 40 -6.62 -50.67 12.38
C ALA A 40 -7.22 -52.05 12.72
N ALA A 41 -7.20 -52.96 11.73
CA ALA A 41 -7.40 -54.38 11.93
C ALA A 41 -6.17 -54.98 12.64
N ARG A 42 -6.45 -55.87 13.60
CA ARG A 42 -5.47 -56.61 14.41
C ARG A 42 -4.62 -57.52 13.52
N GLY A 43 -3.31 -57.52 13.75
CA GLY A 43 -2.37 -58.44 13.13
C GLY A 43 -1.19 -58.70 14.07
N ASP A 44 -1.21 -59.87 14.68
CA ASP A 44 -0.13 -60.50 15.44
C ASP A 44 1.16 -60.55 14.63
N CYS A 45 2.31 -60.20 15.23
CA CYS A 45 3.63 -60.66 14.79
C CYS A 45 4.63 -60.61 15.97
N ARG A 46 5.31 -61.74 16.14
CA ARG A 46 6.15 -62.14 17.29
C ARG A 46 7.51 -61.45 17.34
N ALA A 47 8.06 -61.43 18.55
CA ALA A 47 9.40 -60.98 18.92
C ALA A 47 10.54 -61.90 18.40
N GLY A 48 11.72 -61.30 18.21
CA GLY A 48 13.02 -61.97 18.07
C GLY A 48 14.16 -61.05 18.56
N PRO A 49 15.21 -61.55 19.25
CA PRO A 49 16.15 -60.71 20.01
C PRO A 49 17.55 -60.55 19.39
N GLY A 50 18.31 -59.56 19.90
CA GLY A 50 19.75 -59.37 19.70
C GLY A 50 20.07 -58.28 18.67
N THR A 51 21.00 -57.34 18.85
CA THR A 51 22.23 -57.31 19.65
C THR A 51 22.63 -55.84 19.90
N ARG A 52 23.26 -55.56 21.06
CA ARG A 52 23.90 -54.27 21.38
C ARG A 52 25.38 -54.29 20.95
N PRO A 53 25.92 -53.16 20.47
CA PRO A 53 27.34 -52.84 20.63
C PRO A 53 27.57 -51.57 21.49
N PRO A 54 28.82 -51.32 21.91
CA PRO A 54 29.12 -50.76 23.23
C PRO A 54 29.28 -49.24 23.28
N ARG A 55 29.21 -48.75 24.53
CA ARG A 55 29.47 -47.37 24.98
C ARG A 55 30.92 -46.97 24.71
N ALA A 56 31.11 -45.83 24.03
CA ALA A 56 32.29 -44.99 24.18
C ALA A 56 31.81 -43.61 24.69
N VAL A 57 32.19 -43.28 25.92
CA VAL A 57 31.77 -42.06 26.61
C VAL A 57 32.87 -41.01 26.44
N ALA A 58 32.83 -40.26 25.34
CA ALA A 58 33.62 -39.04 25.23
C ALA A 58 32.84 -37.90 25.92
N ARG A 59 33.27 -37.52 27.13
CA ARG A 59 32.81 -36.30 27.81
C ARG A 59 33.35 -35.07 27.07
N MET A 60 32.70 -34.69 25.98
CA MET A 60 32.75 -33.31 25.51
C MET A 60 31.92 -32.47 26.48
N ARG A 61 32.54 -31.42 27.05
CA ARG A 61 31.81 -30.38 27.78
C ARG A 61 30.85 -29.73 26.80
N ALA A 62 29.58 -30.13 26.86
CA ALA A 62 28.50 -29.48 26.13
C ALA A 62 28.39 -28.04 26.63
N GLY A 63 28.89 -27.08 25.85
CA GLY A 63 28.37 -25.73 25.93
C GLY A 63 26.85 -25.80 25.78
N ALA A 64 26.11 -25.23 26.72
CA ALA A 64 24.66 -25.19 26.65
C ALA A 64 24.26 -24.66 25.25
N PRO A 65 23.36 -25.34 24.51
CA PRO A 65 23.04 -24.92 23.15
C PRO A 65 22.34 -23.56 23.22
N ARG A 66 22.98 -22.52 22.66
CA ARG A 66 22.36 -21.19 22.43
C ARG A 66 20.97 -21.31 21.81
N ASP A 67 20.79 -22.31 20.96
CA ASP A 67 19.53 -22.65 20.28
C ASP A 67 18.35 -22.89 21.23
N ARG A 68 18.52 -23.64 22.33
CA ARG A 68 17.42 -23.85 23.30
C ARG A 68 17.00 -22.57 24.01
N GLN A 69 17.94 -21.67 24.24
CA GLN A 69 17.69 -20.44 24.97
C GLN A 69 17.03 -19.39 24.06
N GLU A 70 17.45 -19.29 22.80
CA GLU A 70 16.78 -18.49 21.76
C GLU A 70 15.37 -19.01 21.45
N HIS A 71 15.19 -20.32 21.33
CA HIS A 71 13.88 -20.94 21.13
C HIS A 71 12.92 -20.65 22.30
N ARG A 72 13.43 -20.66 23.54
CA ARG A 72 12.66 -20.30 24.73
C ARG A 72 12.29 -18.82 24.77
N VAL A 73 13.20 -17.94 24.33
CA VAL A 73 12.98 -16.49 24.25
C VAL A 73 12.00 -16.12 23.12
N MET A 74 11.97 -16.87 22.01
CA MET A 74 10.95 -16.69 20.96
C MET A 74 9.56 -17.14 21.42
N ILE A 75 9.47 -18.24 22.17
CA ILE A 75 8.21 -18.76 22.73
C ILE A 75 7.56 -17.76 23.70
N ASP A 76 8.37 -17.10 24.55
CA ASP A 76 7.90 -16.08 25.49
C ASP A 76 7.38 -14.79 24.81
N LYS A 77 7.59 -14.63 23.49
CA LYS A 77 7.18 -13.44 22.73
C LYS A 77 5.98 -13.65 21.81
N LEU A 78 5.43 -14.87 21.72
CA LEU A 78 4.30 -15.15 20.84
C LEU A 78 3.05 -14.37 21.28
N ARG A 79 2.51 -13.58 20.36
CA ARG A 79 1.32 -12.74 20.56
C ARG A 79 0.09 -13.40 19.97
N ALA A 80 -1.09 -12.92 20.39
CA ALA A 80 -2.35 -13.39 19.82
C ALA A 80 -2.42 -13.13 18.31
N SER A 81 -1.76 -12.08 17.82
CA SER A 81 -1.63 -11.79 16.38
C SER A 81 -0.95 -12.91 15.61
N ASP A 82 0.06 -13.56 16.18
CA ASP A 82 0.83 -14.63 15.54
C ASP A 82 -0.04 -15.89 15.40
N ILE A 83 -0.82 -16.19 16.45
CA ILE A 83 -1.82 -17.26 16.42
C ILE A 83 -2.90 -16.97 15.38
N ARG A 84 -3.43 -15.75 15.33
CA ARG A 84 -4.42 -15.35 14.31
C ARG A 84 -3.85 -15.50 12.89
N ALA A 85 -2.59 -15.14 12.66
CA ALA A 85 -1.93 -15.34 11.37
C ALA A 85 -1.78 -16.83 11.02
N ALA A 86 -1.43 -17.67 12.00
CA ALA A 86 -1.32 -19.11 11.79
C ALA A 86 -2.68 -19.78 11.52
N LEU A 87 -3.75 -19.32 12.19
CA LEU A 87 -5.12 -19.73 11.92
C LEU A 87 -5.55 -19.34 10.50
N LYS A 88 -5.28 -18.11 10.07
CA LYS A 88 -5.54 -17.66 8.69
C LYS A 88 -4.85 -18.54 7.65
N LYS A 89 -3.61 -18.98 7.92
CA LYS A 89 -2.86 -19.85 7.01
C LYS A 89 -3.44 -21.27 6.95
N LYS A 90 -3.94 -21.79 8.08
CA LYS A 90 -4.46 -23.16 8.17
C LYS A 90 -5.92 -23.28 7.70
N PHE A 91 -6.76 -22.32 8.05
CA PHE A 91 -8.18 -22.26 7.74
C PHE A 91 -8.44 -21.15 6.73
N CYS A 92 -8.01 -21.36 5.49
CA CYS A 92 -8.09 -20.38 4.41
C CYS A 92 -9.10 -20.78 3.33
N ALA A 93 -9.46 -19.79 2.51
CA ALA A 93 -10.18 -20.02 1.26
C ALA A 93 -9.36 -20.94 0.32
N PRO A 94 -10.01 -21.73 -0.56
CA PRO A 94 -11.47 -21.81 -0.78
C PRO A 94 -12.18 -22.82 0.14
N GLU A 95 -11.45 -23.50 1.02
CA GLU A 95 -11.98 -24.59 1.82
C GLU A 95 -12.74 -24.10 3.05
N TYR A 96 -12.24 -23.04 3.69
CA TYR A 96 -12.78 -22.49 4.92
C TYR A 96 -13.11 -21.01 4.79
N ALA A 97 -14.19 -20.58 5.45
CA ALA A 97 -14.42 -19.18 5.80
C ALA A 97 -14.06 -18.98 7.28
N LEU A 98 -13.07 -18.13 7.57
CA LEU A 98 -12.58 -17.85 8.92
C LEU A 98 -12.96 -16.43 9.34
N PHE A 99 -13.59 -16.32 10.50
CA PHE A 99 -14.00 -15.05 11.10
C PHE A 99 -13.36 -14.89 12.48
N PHE A 100 -12.96 -13.68 12.82
CA PHE A 100 -12.42 -13.35 14.14
C PHE A 100 -13.45 -12.57 14.96
N GLU A 101 -13.38 -12.71 16.29
CA GLU A 101 -14.21 -11.98 17.25
C GLU A 101 -15.71 -12.13 16.96
N VAL A 102 -16.16 -13.37 16.82
CA VAL A 102 -17.55 -13.68 16.47
C VAL A 102 -18.40 -13.64 17.73
N GLY A 103 -19.41 -12.78 17.74
CA GLY A 103 -20.37 -12.70 18.85
C GLY A 103 -21.43 -13.79 18.79
N ASP A 104 -22.06 -14.07 19.94
CA ASP A 104 -23.25 -14.94 20.02
C ASP A 104 -24.52 -14.30 19.41
N ALA A 105 -24.52 -12.97 19.27
CA ALA A 105 -25.57 -12.19 18.61
C ALA A 105 -25.00 -10.88 18.03
N THR A 106 -25.88 -9.98 17.59
CA THR A 106 -25.55 -8.63 17.09
C THR A 106 -26.12 -7.52 17.98
N GLY A 107 -25.52 -6.33 17.90
CA GLY A 107 -25.96 -5.14 18.66
C GLY A 107 -25.85 -5.33 20.18
N GLY A 108 -26.69 -4.62 20.93
CA GLY A 108 -26.71 -4.69 22.41
C GLY A 108 -27.13 -6.05 22.99
N ARG A 109 -27.46 -7.04 22.15
CA ARG A 109 -27.75 -8.43 22.55
C ARG A 109 -26.52 -9.32 22.54
N ALA A 110 -25.40 -8.89 21.94
CA ALA A 110 -24.14 -9.64 21.98
C ALA A 110 -23.59 -9.62 23.41
N ARG A 111 -23.43 -10.81 23.99
CA ARG A 111 -22.96 -10.98 25.39
C ARG A 111 -21.65 -11.74 25.46
N ARG A 112 -21.40 -12.61 24.48
CA ARG A 112 -20.23 -13.49 24.44
C ARG A 112 -19.60 -13.45 23.05
N TRP A 113 -18.30 -13.71 23.02
CA TRP A 113 -17.51 -13.74 21.79
C TRP A 113 -16.59 -14.95 21.78
N ALA A 114 -16.43 -15.54 20.61
CA ALA A 114 -15.37 -16.49 20.31
C ALA A 114 -14.23 -15.73 19.62
N ASP A 115 -12.99 -16.08 19.93
CA ASP A 115 -11.83 -15.46 19.30
C ASP A 115 -11.80 -15.69 17.79
N ALA A 116 -12.14 -16.90 17.35
CA ALA A 116 -12.37 -17.18 15.94
C ALA A 116 -13.39 -18.30 15.72
N VAL A 117 -14.00 -18.29 14.54
CA VAL A 117 -14.87 -19.37 14.04
C VAL A 117 -14.50 -19.65 12.59
N ALA A 118 -14.30 -20.93 12.26
CA ALA A 118 -14.10 -21.39 10.89
C ALA A 118 -15.25 -22.29 10.43
N MET A 119 -15.81 -21.98 9.27
CA MET A 119 -16.81 -22.79 8.60
C MET A 119 -16.18 -23.54 7.43
N GLY A 120 -16.28 -24.87 7.42
CA GLY A 120 -15.96 -25.68 6.26
C GLY A 120 -16.96 -25.45 5.14
N LEU A 121 -16.50 -25.12 3.95
CA LEU A 121 -17.36 -24.73 2.81
C LEU A 121 -17.64 -25.86 1.83
N TRP A 122 -17.05 -27.04 2.02
CA TRP A 122 -17.21 -28.18 1.13
C TRP A 122 -18.24 -29.16 1.69
N PRO A 123 -19.40 -29.37 1.02
CA PRO A 123 -20.43 -30.30 1.49
C PRO A 123 -19.93 -31.71 1.68
N SER A 124 -19.00 -32.17 0.82
CA SER A 124 -18.37 -33.49 0.92
C SER A 124 -17.53 -33.69 2.20
N ARG A 125 -17.22 -32.61 2.93
CA ARG A 125 -16.50 -32.62 4.21
C ARG A 125 -17.40 -32.33 5.41
N GLY A 126 -18.72 -32.27 5.21
CA GLY A 126 -19.72 -32.20 6.28
C GLY A 126 -20.08 -30.80 6.77
N LEU A 127 -19.62 -29.73 6.12
CA LEU A 127 -19.95 -28.34 6.49
C LEU A 127 -19.73 -28.03 7.99
N SER A 128 -18.62 -28.52 8.54
CA SER A 128 -18.34 -28.42 9.97
C SER A 128 -18.03 -26.98 10.40
N LEU A 129 -18.60 -26.58 11.54
CA LEU A 129 -18.27 -25.34 12.21
C LEU A 129 -17.30 -25.61 13.36
N SER A 130 -16.14 -24.97 13.31
CA SER A 130 -15.09 -25.06 14.34
C SER A 130 -14.95 -23.72 15.06
N GLY A 131 -15.08 -23.71 16.38
CA GLY A 131 -14.79 -22.56 17.21
C GLY A 131 -13.37 -22.62 17.79
N PHE A 132 -12.76 -21.46 17.97
CA PHE A 132 -11.41 -21.32 18.51
C PHE A 132 -11.37 -20.28 19.63
N GLU A 133 -10.69 -20.64 20.71
CA GLU A 133 -10.32 -19.74 21.81
C GLU A 133 -8.78 -19.63 21.86
N ILE A 134 -8.25 -18.41 21.91
CA ILE A 134 -6.82 -18.12 21.82
C ILE A 134 -6.28 -17.71 23.20
N LYS A 135 -5.27 -18.43 23.71
CA LYS A 135 -4.60 -18.07 24.97
C LYS A 135 -3.08 -18.01 24.79
N VAL A 136 -2.49 -16.86 25.09
CA VAL A 136 -1.03 -16.63 24.98
C VAL A 136 -0.30 -16.63 26.32
N ALA A 137 -1.03 -16.65 27.44
CA ALA A 137 -0.45 -16.69 28.78
C ALA A 137 -1.12 -17.76 29.66
N ARG A 138 -0.32 -18.41 30.51
CA ARG A 138 -0.80 -19.43 31.47
C ARG A 138 -1.85 -18.89 32.42
N ASN A 139 -1.65 -17.67 32.93
CA ASN A 139 -2.56 -17.06 33.89
C ASN A 139 -3.96 -16.82 33.30
N ASP A 140 -4.04 -16.51 32.00
CA ASP A 140 -5.33 -16.36 31.31
C ASP A 140 -6.04 -17.71 31.18
N TRP A 141 -5.29 -18.78 30.89
CA TRP A 141 -5.82 -20.15 30.87
C TRP A 141 -6.35 -20.59 32.25
N VAL A 142 -5.60 -20.36 33.34
CA VAL A 142 -6.07 -20.68 34.71
C VAL A 142 -7.36 -19.95 35.06
N LYS A 143 -7.46 -18.66 34.70
CA LYS A 143 -8.66 -17.86 34.96
C LYS A 143 -9.87 -18.38 34.19
N GLU A 144 -9.69 -18.79 32.93
CA GLU A 144 -10.77 -19.31 32.09
C GLU A 144 -11.33 -20.63 32.63
N MET A 145 -10.46 -21.53 33.11
CA MET A 145 -10.87 -22.81 33.71
C MET A 145 -11.74 -22.65 34.97
N ARG A 146 -11.73 -21.47 35.60
CA ARG A 146 -12.63 -21.19 36.74
C ARG A 146 -14.05 -20.81 36.30
N ALA A 147 -14.29 -20.55 35.02
CA ALA A 147 -15.59 -20.13 34.49
C ALA A 147 -15.90 -20.72 33.09
N PRO A 148 -15.96 -22.05 32.94
CA PRO A 148 -16.10 -22.74 31.64
C PRO A 148 -17.40 -22.40 30.89
N ALA A 149 -18.46 -22.01 31.60
CA ALA A 149 -19.76 -21.64 31.02
C ALA A 149 -19.70 -20.49 29.99
N LYS A 150 -18.61 -19.72 29.96
CA LYS A 150 -18.42 -18.65 28.96
C LYS A 150 -18.16 -19.20 27.56
N ALA A 151 -17.38 -20.27 27.45
CA ALA A 151 -17.04 -20.88 26.16
C ALA A 151 -18.22 -21.65 25.57
N GLU A 152 -19.06 -22.24 26.44
CA GLU A 152 -20.23 -23.04 26.05
C GLU A 152 -21.26 -22.28 25.21
N ALA A 153 -21.42 -20.97 25.44
CA ALA A 153 -22.42 -20.15 24.77
C ALA A 153 -22.31 -20.16 23.24
N ILE A 154 -21.08 -20.22 22.71
CA ILE A 154 -20.82 -20.31 21.26
C ILE A 154 -20.38 -21.72 20.87
N ALA A 155 -19.68 -22.44 21.77
CA ALA A 155 -19.25 -23.81 21.50
C ALA A 155 -20.42 -24.75 21.18
N ARG A 156 -21.61 -24.53 21.75
CA ARG A 156 -22.81 -25.32 21.43
C ARG A 156 -23.20 -25.32 19.95
N TYR A 157 -22.90 -24.24 19.22
CA TYR A 157 -23.14 -24.14 17.77
C TYR A 157 -22.01 -24.76 16.94
N CYS A 158 -20.90 -25.14 17.57
CA CYS A 158 -19.73 -25.67 16.90
C CYS A 158 -19.70 -27.20 17.00
N SER A 159 -19.41 -27.85 15.88
CA SER A 159 -19.14 -29.29 15.82
C SER A 159 -17.79 -29.67 16.47
N GLN A 160 -16.91 -28.68 16.64
CA GLN A 160 -15.61 -28.83 17.29
C GLN A 160 -15.24 -27.54 18.00
N TRP A 161 -14.66 -27.65 19.19
CA TRP A 161 -14.12 -26.52 19.94
C TRP A 161 -12.63 -26.71 20.19
N TRP A 162 -11.84 -25.71 19.82
CA TRP A 162 -10.38 -25.76 19.86
C TRP A 162 -9.80 -24.68 20.76
N MET A 163 -8.92 -25.07 21.66
CA MET A 163 -8.03 -24.16 22.38
C MET A 163 -6.75 -23.98 21.55
N VAL A 164 -6.33 -22.75 21.31
CA VAL A 164 -5.14 -22.43 20.51
C VAL A 164 -4.17 -21.62 21.36
N THR A 165 -3.01 -22.19 21.65
CA THR A 165 -2.08 -21.60 22.62
C THR A 165 -0.65 -21.45 22.12
N SER A 166 0.09 -20.57 22.78
CA SER A 166 1.56 -20.63 22.76
C SER A 166 2.06 -21.92 23.46
N PRO A 167 3.30 -22.34 23.19
CA PRO A 167 3.86 -23.55 23.76
C PRO A 167 3.87 -23.61 25.29
N GLY A 168 3.47 -24.76 25.84
CA GLY A 168 3.55 -25.03 27.28
C GLY A 168 2.52 -24.33 28.17
N ILE A 169 1.46 -23.75 27.60
CA ILE A 169 0.39 -23.08 28.37
C ILE A 169 -0.56 -24.07 29.04
N ILE A 170 -0.95 -25.13 28.35
CA ILE A 170 -1.87 -26.15 28.87
C ILE A 170 -1.04 -27.34 29.30
N ARG A 171 -1.18 -27.78 30.56
CA ARG A 171 -0.52 -29.00 31.03
C ARG A 171 -1.41 -30.21 30.76
N GLU A 172 -0.78 -31.38 30.73
CA GLU A 172 -1.49 -32.64 30.55
C GLU A 172 -2.58 -32.83 31.62
N GLY A 173 -3.78 -33.23 31.21
CA GLY A 173 -4.94 -33.42 32.08
C GLY A 173 -5.74 -32.15 32.41
N GLU A 174 -5.28 -30.95 32.02
CA GLU A 174 -6.03 -29.70 32.30
C GLU A 174 -7.15 -29.41 31.30
N LEU A 175 -7.04 -29.93 30.06
CA LEU A 175 -7.99 -29.64 29.00
C LEU A 175 -9.25 -30.52 29.12
N PRO A 176 -10.46 -29.94 29.06
CA PRO A 176 -11.70 -30.71 29.00
C PRO A 176 -11.71 -31.77 27.89
N GLU A 177 -12.41 -32.88 28.11
CA GLU A 177 -12.39 -34.03 27.20
C GLU A 177 -12.91 -33.67 25.80
N LEU A 178 -13.99 -32.88 25.74
CA LEU A 178 -14.66 -32.46 24.50
C LEU A 178 -13.91 -31.39 23.71
N TRP A 179 -12.77 -30.89 24.20
CA TRP A 179 -12.01 -29.81 23.56
C TRP A 179 -10.77 -30.35 22.87
N GLY A 180 -10.44 -29.76 21.73
CA GLY A 180 -9.16 -29.94 21.05
C GLY A 180 -8.13 -28.89 21.47
N HIS A 181 -6.86 -29.16 21.19
CA HIS A 181 -5.75 -28.27 21.51
C HIS A 181 -4.77 -28.15 20.34
N PHE A 182 -4.61 -26.92 19.88
CA PHE A 182 -3.56 -26.48 18.98
C PHE A 182 -2.47 -25.73 19.73
N GLU A 183 -1.22 -26.00 19.38
CA GLU A 183 -0.06 -25.28 19.88
C GLU A 183 0.69 -24.62 18.73
N LEU A 184 0.99 -23.32 18.87
CA LEU A 184 1.75 -22.57 17.89
C LEU A 184 3.25 -22.78 18.08
N HIS A 185 3.90 -23.43 17.13
CA HIS A 185 5.35 -23.55 17.06
C HIS A 185 5.91 -22.71 15.90
N PRO A 186 7.25 -22.52 15.82
CA PRO A 186 7.87 -21.78 14.72
C PRO A 186 7.53 -22.31 13.31
N ASN A 187 7.23 -23.60 13.19
CA ASN A 187 6.82 -24.24 11.94
C ASN A 187 5.30 -24.23 11.68
N GLY A 188 4.49 -23.68 12.58
CA GLY A 188 3.04 -23.54 12.44
C GLY A 188 2.23 -24.19 13.57
N LEU A 189 0.92 -24.32 13.36
CA LEU A 189 -0.01 -24.93 14.32
C LEU A 189 0.10 -26.45 14.33
N ARG A 190 0.47 -27.01 15.48
CA ARG A 190 0.51 -28.45 15.75
C ARG A 190 -0.73 -28.87 16.55
N VAL A 191 -1.34 -29.99 16.17
CA VAL A 191 -2.38 -30.63 16.99
C VAL A 191 -1.71 -31.35 18.15
N ILE A 192 -2.00 -30.95 19.37
CA ILE A 192 -1.56 -31.65 20.60
C ILE A 192 -2.62 -32.66 21.01
N LYS A 193 -3.90 -32.23 21.00
CA LYS A 193 -5.06 -33.09 21.23
C LYS A 193 -6.12 -32.81 20.15
N PRO A 194 -6.64 -33.82 19.44
CA PRO A 194 -7.72 -33.60 18.47
C PRO A 194 -9.02 -33.26 19.18
N ALA A 195 -9.80 -32.31 18.64
CA ALA A 195 -11.17 -32.07 19.09
C ALA A 195 -12.09 -33.22 18.62
N PRO A 196 -12.83 -33.89 19.52
CA PRO A 196 -13.87 -34.81 19.10
C PRO A 196 -14.96 -34.07 18.33
N LEU A 197 -15.65 -34.78 17.43
CA LEU A 197 -16.84 -34.27 16.76
C LEU A 197 -18.02 -34.35 17.73
N THR A 198 -18.67 -33.21 17.97
CA THR A 198 -19.87 -33.10 18.78
C THR A 198 -21.07 -32.78 17.91
N GLU A 199 -22.26 -33.20 18.36
CA GLU A 199 -23.52 -32.78 17.74
C GLU A 199 -23.77 -31.32 18.10
N ALA A 200 -23.76 -30.45 17.09
CA ALA A 200 -23.95 -29.02 17.26
C ALA A 200 -25.45 -28.68 17.31
N GLU A 201 -25.81 -27.75 18.19
CA GLU A 201 -27.16 -27.17 18.19
C GLU A 201 -27.42 -26.40 16.88
N PRO A 202 -28.67 -26.37 16.39
CA PRO A 202 -29.04 -25.55 15.25
C PRO A 202 -28.64 -24.08 15.45
N ILE A 203 -28.03 -23.50 14.42
CA ILE A 203 -27.63 -22.08 14.43
C ILE A 203 -28.87 -21.20 14.57
N THR A 204 -28.85 -20.31 15.56
CA THR A 204 -29.89 -19.29 15.73
C THR A 204 -29.73 -18.17 14.71
N ARG A 205 -30.81 -17.44 14.43
CA ARG A 205 -30.78 -16.28 13.52
C ARG A 205 -29.84 -15.19 14.03
N GLU A 206 -29.75 -15.04 15.35
CA GLU A 206 -28.87 -14.09 16.01
C GLU A 206 -27.39 -14.42 15.76
N PHE A 207 -27.01 -15.68 15.92
CA PHE A 207 -25.64 -16.12 15.68
C PHE A 207 -25.30 -16.09 14.18
N LEU A 208 -26.23 -16.49 13.32
CA LEU A 208 -26.08 -16.35 11.86
C LEU A 208 -25.87 -14.88 11.45
N ALA A 209 -26.64 -13.95 12.02
CA ALA A 209 -26.46 -12.52 11.77
C ALA A 209 -25.08 -12.03 12.24
N ALA A 210 -24.56 -12.55 13.35
CA ALA A 210 -23.22 -12.22 13.83
C ALA A 210 -22.13 -12.69 12.86
N LEU A 211 -22.24 -13.91 12.34
CA LEU A 211 -21.34 -14.46 11.31
C LEU A 211 -21.39 -13.64 10.01
N LEU A 212 -22.59 -13.38 9.48
CA LEU A 212 -22.78 -12.61 8.25
C LEU A 212 -22.29 -11.17 8.38
N ARG A 213 -22.44 -10.56 9.57
CA ARG A 213 -21.86 -9.24 9.84
C ARG A 213 -20.34 -9.26 9.75
N ARG A 214 -19.68 -10.29 10.30
CA ARG A 214 -18.22 -10.43 10.19
C ARG A 214 -17.76 -10.67 8.75
N ALA A 215 -18.53 -11.41 7.96
CA ALA A 215 -18.27 -11.56 6.53
C ALA A 215 -18.36 -10.21 5.79
N SER A 216 -19.44 -9.46 5.99
CA SER A 216 -19.62 -8.14 5.37
C SER A 216 -18.57 -7.12 5.81
N GLU A 217 -18.18 -7.12 7.09
CA GLU A 217 -17.09 -6.27 7.59
C GLU A 217 -15.74 -6.62 6.96
N LEU A 218 -15.47 -7.90 6.70
CA LEU A 218 -14.24 -8.34 6.03
C LEU A 218 -14.20 -7.86 4.58
N ASP A 219 -15.29 -8.05 3.84
CA ASP A 219 -15.40 -7.60 2.44
C ASP A 219 -15.22 -6.08 2.35
N ARG A 220 -15.91 -5.32 3.21
CA ARG A 220 -15.76 -3.85 3.28
C ARG A 220 -14.33 -3.41 3.60
N LYS A 221 -13.62 -4.12 4.47
CA LYS A 221 -12.21 -3.81 4.79
C LYS A 221 -11.31 -4.06 3.58
N ILE A 222 -11.50 -5.19 2.90
CA ILE A 222 -10.73 -5.53 1.69
C ILE A 222 -10.97 -4.48 0.60
N GLU A 223 -12.23 -4.09 0.38
CA GLU A 223 -12.59 -3.02 -0.56
C GLU A 223 -11.96 -1.68 -0.17
N HIS A 224 -12.07 -1.29 1.10
CA HIS A 224 -11.52 -0.02 1.58
C HIS A 224 -9.99 0.03 1.44
N GLU A 225 -9.28 -1.03 1.85
CA GLU A 225 -7.83 -1.12 1.68
C GLU A 225 -7.41 -1.11 0.20
N ALA A 226 -8.22 -1.70 -0.69
CA ALA A 226 -7.97 -1.64 -2.13
C ALA A 226 -8.13 -0.22 -2.69
N ILE A 227 -9.18 0.49 -2.26
CA ILE A 227 -9.44 1.89 -2.62
C ILE A 227 -8.33 2.80 -2.11
N GLU A 228 -7.94 2.69 -0.84
CA GLU A 228 -6.86 3.49 -0.25
C GLU A 228 -5.53 3.27 -0.99
N LYS A 229 -5.20 2.03 -1.33
CA LYS A 229 -4.00 1.71 -2.12
C LYS A 229 -4.06 2.30 -3.54
N ALA A 230 -5.25 2.36 -4.15
CA ALA A 230 -5.43 3.00 -5.46
C ALA A 230 -5.23 4.52 -5.35
N ILE A 231 -5.88 5.18 -4.38
CA ILE A 231 -5.74 6.62 -4.14
C ILE A 231 -4.28 7.00 -3.87
N ALA A 232 -3.57 6.21 -3.05
CA ALA A 232 -2.16 6.48 -2.75
C ALA A 232 -1.26 6.35 -3.99
N ARG A 233 -1.53 5.38 -4.87
CA ARG A 233 -0.79 5.24 -6.15
C ARG A 233 -1.06 6.40 -7.10
N ASP A 234 -2.32 6.82 -7.20
CA ASP A 234 -2.72 7.94 -8.06
C ASP A 234 -2.10 9.24 -7.55
N ALA A 235 -2.13 9.49 -6.23
CA ALA A 235 -1.50 10.66 -5.62
C ALA A 235 0.01 10.72 -5.91
N GLU A 236 0.71 9.59 -5.78
CA GLU A 236 2.14 9.49 -6.11
C GLU A 236 2.41 9.72 -7.60
N ALA A 237 1.57 9.17 -8.49
CA ALA A 237 1.68 9.38 -9.93
C ALA A 237 1.45 10.85 -10.31
N THR A 238 0.41 11.48 -9.75
CA THR A 238 0.11 12.91 -9.95
C THR A 238 1.24 13.77 -9.43
N LYS A 239 1.79 13.48 -8.24
CA LYS A 239 2.94 14.20 -7.68
C LYS A 239 4.13 14.17 -8.63
N ARG A 240 4.49 12.98 -9.15
CA ARG A 240 5.58 12.84 -10.13
C ARG A 240 5.33 13.61 -11.42
N GLN A 241 4.09 13.61 -11.91
CA GLN A 241 3.73 14.40 -13.10
C GLN A 241 3.90 15.89 -12.85
N ILE A 242 3.44 16.40 -11.69
CA ILE A 242 3.61 17.80 -11.31
C ILE A 242 5.11 18.14 -11.18
N GLU A 243 5.88 17.32 -10.49
CA GLU A 243 7.33 17.54 -10.31
C GLU A 243 8.06 17.57 -11.66
N ASN A 244 7.77 16.63 -12.56
CA ASN A 244 8.36 16.60 -13.89
C ASN A 244 7.96 17.81 -14.74
N GLU A 245 6.68 18.21 -14.69
CA GLU A 245 6.17 19.36 -15.43
C GLU A 245 6.78 20.67 -14.90
N VAL A 246 6.85 20.83 -13.58
CA VAL A 246 7.50 21.99 -12.95
C VAL A 246 8.97 22.03 -13.30
N ALA A 247 9.69 20.91 -13.18
CA ALA A 247 11.11 20.84 -13.53
C ALA A 247 11.36 21.19 -15.01
N TRP A 248 10.52 20.69 -15.92
CA TRP A 248 10.61 21.03 -17.34
C TRP A 248 10.33 22.51 -17.61
N ARG A 249 9.30 23.09 -16.98
CA ARG A 249 8.96 24.51 -17.12
C ARG A 249 10.06 25.41 -16.57
N THR A 250 10.59 25.09 -15.40
CA THR A 250 11.70 25.82 -14.78
C THR A 250 12.93 25.79 -15.68
N ARG A 251 13.36 24.59 -16.11
CA ARG A 251 14.52 24.44 -17.00
C ARG A 251 14.34 25.20 -18.31
N ARG A 252 13.16 25.10 -18.94
CA ARG A 252 12.88 25.82 -20.19
C ARG A 252 12.85 27.34 -19.99
N GLY A 253 12.38 27.78 -18.82
CA GLY A 253 12.42 29.19 -18.41
C GLY A 253 13.86 29.68 -18.26
N GLU A 254 14.69 28.94 -17.55
CA GLU A 254 16.12 29.23 -17.35
C GLU A 254 16.90 29.24 -18.67
N GLU A 255 16.70 28.23 -19.53
CA GLU A 255 17.34 28.16 -20.86
C GLU A 255 16.95 29.38 -21.72
N ARG A 256 15.67 29.76 -21.72
CA ARG A 256 15.21 30.97 -22.44
C ARG A 256 15.75 32.27 -21.86
N ALA A 257 15.82 32.37 -20.54
CA ALA A 257 16.38 33.55 -19.87
C ALA A 257 17.87 33.70 -20.23
N LYS A 258 18.62 32.59 -20.16
CA LYS A 258 20.03 32.54 -20.55
C LYS A 258 20.25 32.88 -22.02
N GLU A 259 19.43 32.35 -22.93
CA GLU A 259 19.48 32.71 -24.35
C GLU A 259 19.18 34.21 -24.57
N ALA A 260 18.22 34.77 -23.84
CA ALA A 260 17.87 36.19 -23.94
C ALA A 260 19.02 37.08 -23.41
N GLU A 261 19.60 36.71 -22.27
CA GLU A 261 20.78 37.37 -21.70
C GLU A 261 21.97 37.33 -22.66
N GLN A 262 22.27 36.16 -23.26
CA GLN A 262 23.34 36.02 -24.24
C GLN A 262 23.12 36.89 -25.48
N LYS A 263 21.89 36.94 -26.00
CA LYS A 263 21.55 37.80 -27.15
C LYS A 263 21.69 39.27 -26.81
N LEU A 264 21.25 39.68 -25.62
CA LEU A 264 21.36 41.05 -25.16
C LEU A 264 22.84 41.44 -24.96
N GLN A 265 23.64 40.56 -24.37
CA GLN A 265 25.07 40.77 -24.21
C GLN A 265 25.78 40.90 -25.57
N ALA A 266 25.46 40.04 -26.54
CA ALA A 266 26.03 40.15 -27.88
C ALA A 266 25.70 41.49 -28.56
N ILE A 267 24.53 42.07 -28.29
CA ILE A 267 24.18 43.43 -28.77
C ILE A 267 25.04 44.48 -28.07
N TYR A 268 25.23 44.37 -26.75
CA TYR A 268 26.08 45.28 -25.98
C TYR A 268 27.54 45.24 -26.44
N ASP A 269 28.09 44.04 -26.61
CA ASP A 269 29.46 43.83 -27.10
C ASP A 269 29.64 44.43 -28.51
N ALA A 270 28.66 44.24 -29.41
CA ALA A 270 28.69 44.81 -30.75
C ALA A 270 28.59 46.35 -30.76
N CYS A 271 27.92 46.93 -29.76
CA CYS A 271 27.85 48.38 -29.58
C CYS A 271 29.06 48.95 -28.83
N GLY A 272 29.93 48.12 -28.26
CA GLY A 272 31.04 48.55 -27.40
C GLY A 272 30.57 49.21 -26.11
N LEU A 273 29.42 48.80 -25.59
CA LEU A 273 28.80 49.34 -24.37
C LEU A 273 28.72 48.28 -23.30
N GLU A 274 28.89 48.67 -22.04
CA GLU A 274 28.62 47.80 -20.91
C GLU A 274 27.14 47.89 -20.48
N PRO A 275 26.52 46.80 -19.97
CA PRO A 275 25.12 46.82 -19.51
C PRO A 275 24.83 47.91 -18.46
N SER A 276 25.82 48.20 -17.62
CA SER A 276 25.74 49.23 -16.58
C SER A 276 25.71 50.65 -17.15
N GLU A 277 26.40 50.90 -18.27
CA GLU A 277 26.42 52.19 -18.96
C GLU A 277 25.09 52.49 -19.61
N VAL A 278 24.48 51.50 -20.28
CA VAL A 278 23.15 51.64 -20.90
C VAL A 278 22.07 51.94 -19.85
N THR A 279 22.12 51.22 -18.72
CA THR A 279 21.18 51.42 -17.62
C THR A 279 21.32 52.81 -16.98
N ARG A 280 22.55 53.30 -16.82
CA ARG A 280 22.86 54.58 -16.16
C ARG A 280 22.69 55.80 -17.07
N MET A 281 23.06 55.71 -18.35
CA MET A 281 23.12 56.85 -19.26
C MET A 281 21.84 57.08 -20.05
N PHE A 282 21.13 56.02 -20.44
CA PHE A 282 19.98 56.15 -21.34
C PHE A 282 18.65 55.86 -20.64
N GLY A 283 18.63 55.04 -19.58
CA GLY A 283 17.40 54.34 -19.20
C GLY A 283 17.02 53.37 -20.31
N ALA A 284 16.69 52.12 -19.95
CA ALA A 284 16.57 51.02 -20.92
C ALA A 284 15.71 51.35 -22.16
N ASP A 285 14.66 52.16 -21.98
CA ASP A 285 13.73 52.55 -23.04
C ASP A 285 14.32 53.54 -24.06
N ASN A 286 15.18 54.48 -23.66
CA ASN A 286 15.74 55.45 -24.62
C ASN A 286 16.79 54.82 -25.52
N PHE A 287 17.57 53.86 -25.01
CA PHE A 287 18.51 53.07 -25.81
C PHE A 287 17.76 52.27 -26.90
N ALA A 288 16.70 51.56 -26.52
CA ALA A 288 15.88 50.80 -27.47
C ALA A 288 15.22 51.71 -28.52
N ARG A 289 14.75 52.91 -28.13
CA ARG A 289 14.18 53.90 -29.06
C ARG A 289 15.22 54.44 -30.05
N ALA A 290 16.44 54.71 -29.60
CA ALA A 290 17.54 55.14 -30.45
C ALA A 290 17.92 54.06 -31.48
N VAL A 291 18.06 52.80 -31.05
CA VAL A 291 18.31 51.66 -31.95
C VAL A 291 17.19 51.51 -32.97
N ALA A 292 15.93 51.59 -32.53
CA ALA A 292 14.76 51.50 -33.41
C ALA A 292 14.72 52.64 -34.45
N MET A 293 15.10 53.87 -34.06
CA MET A 293 15.19 55.00 -34.97
C MET A 293 16.23 54.77 -36.07
N VAL A 294 17.46 54.38 -35.70
CA VAL A 294 18.54 54.11 -36.66
C VAL A 294 18.18 52.96 -37.59
N HIS A 295 17.61 51.87 -37.06
CA HIS A 295 17.16 50.74 -37.86
C HIS A 295 16.07 51.12 -38.86
N ARG A 296 15.03 51.86 -38.41
CA ARG A 296 13.92 52.30 -39.29
C ARG A 296 14.35 53.27 -40.38
N LEU A 297 15.32 54.13 -40.08
CA LEU A 297 15.90 55.05 -41.06
C LEU A 297 16.81 54.34 -42.08
N GLY A 298 17.16 53.06 -41.86
CA GLY A 298 17.90 52.25 -42.82
C GLY A 298 19.33 52.75 -43.10
N VAL A 299 19.85 53.64 -42.25
CA VAL A 299 21.13 54.34 -42.47
C VAL A 299 22.32 53.35 -42.51
N ALA A 300 22.21 52.25 -41.76
CA ALA A 300 23.19 51.17 -41.73
C ALA A 300 23.00 50.11 -42.83
N GLN A 301 21.86 50.13 -43.55
CA GLN A 301 21.51 49.15 -44.59
C GLN A 301 21.77 49.68 -46.02
N THR A 302 22.11 50.97 -46.15
CA THR A 302 22.35 51.63 -47.44
C THR A 302 23.85 51.84 -47.66
N TYR A 303 24.34 51.54 -48.87
CA TYR A 303 25.73 51.78 -49.25
C TYR A 303 26.05 53.28 -49.08
N ASN A 304 27.08 53.61 -48.27
CA ASN A 304 27.46 54.95 -47.84
C ASN A 304 26.47 55.74 -46.94
N GLY A 305 25.38 55.14 -46.46
CA GLY A 305 24.35 55.86 -45.67
C GLY A 305 24.89 56.57 -44.42
N LEU A 306 25.76 55.90 -43.64
CA LEU A 306 26.41 56.50 -42.46
C LEU A 306 27.41 57.60 -42.84
N ALA A 307 28.14 57.45 -43.94
CA ALA A 307 29.10 58.44 -44.40
C ALA A 307 28.38 59.72 -44.86
N ASP A 308 27.24 59.59 -45.54
CA ASP A 308 26.45 60.73 -45.98
C ASP A 308 25.70 61.41 -44.83
N LEU A 309 25.27 60.65 -43.82
CA LEU A 309 24.77 61.24 -42.58
C LEU A 309 25.88 62.04 -41.88
N ALA A 310 27.08 61.49 -41.77
CA ALA A 310 28.22 62.18 -41.16
C ALA A 310 28.59 63.48 -41.89
N LYS A 311 28.54 63.50 -43.22
CA LYS A 311 28.76 64.71 -44.03
C LYS A 311 27.71 65.79 -43.76
N LYS A 312 26.46 65.41 -43.47
CA LYS A 312 25.38 66.37 -43.18
C LYS A 312 25.41 66.87 -41.74
N VAL A 313 25.83 66.03 -40.79
CA VAL A 313 25.84 66.39 -39.36
C VAL A 313 27.07 67.22 -38.97
N ARG A 314 28.24 67.00 -39.60
CA ARG A 314 29.47 67.75 -39.28
C ARG A 314 29.30 69.27 -39.31
N PRO A 315 28.75 69.89 -40.37
CA PRO A 315 28.59 71.34 -40.41
C PRO A 315 27.69 71.88 -39.30
N LEU A 316 26.70 71.09 -38.86
CA LEU A 316 25.83 71.45 -37.74
C LEU A 316 26.58 71.40 -36.41
N ALA A 317 27.40 70.37 -36.19
CA ALA A 317 28.25 70.26 -35.01
C ALA A 317 29.25 71.43 -34.96
N ASP A 318 29.94 71.72 -36.08
CA ASP A 318 30.88 72.83 -36.19
C ASP A 318 30.21 74.19 -35.86
N SER A 319 28.95 74.37 -36.28
CA SER A 319 28.16 75.57 -35.97
C SER A 319 27.81 75.67 -34.48
N ILE A 320 27.48 74.54 -33.84
CA ILE A 320 27.20 74.48 -32.40
C ILE A 320 28.47 74.77 -31.59
N ASP A 321 29.61 74.20 -31.96
CA ASP A 321 30.89 74.44 -31.28
C ASP A 321 31.31 75.91 -31.39
N THR A 322 31.15 76.50 -32.57
CA THR A 322 31.39 77.94 -32.79
C THR A 322 30.52 78.80 -31.87
N PHE A 323 29.25 78.43 -31.71
CA PHE A 323 28.32 79.14 -30.84
C PHE A 323 28.67 78.97 -29.36
N MET A 324 29.05 77.77 -28.91
CA MET A 324 29.46 77.49 -27.53
C MET A 324 30.75 78.24 -27.15
N ALA A 325 31.72 78.34 -28.08
CA ALA A 325 32.93 79.13 -27.87
C ALA A 325 32.60 80.63 -27.69
N ALA A 326 31.72 81.18 -28.54
CA ALA A 326 31.28 82.57 -28.43
C ALA A 326 30.53 82.89 -27.12
N ILE A 327 29.87 81.91 -26.51
CA ILE A 327 29.26 82.07 -25.18
C ILE A 327 30.31 82.02 -24.08
N SER A 328 31.27 81.08 -24.17
CA SER A 328 32.32 80.91 -23.16
C SER A 328 33.25 82.12 -23.10
N ASP A 329 33.61 82.69 -24.25
CA ASP A 329 34.41 83.91 -24.35
C ASP A 329 33.70 85.15 -23.75
N ASN A 330 32.35 85.14 -23.72
CA ASN A 330 31.57 86.20 -23.08
C ASN A 330 31.42 86.01 -21.56
N GLU A 331 31.53 84.78 -21.04
CA GLU A 331 31.53 84.51 -19.59
C GLU A 331 32.90 84.78 -18.95
N GLU A 332 34.02 84.62 -19.66
CA GLU A 332 35.36 84.99 -19.18
C GLU A 332 35.65 86.50 -19.25
N ALA A 333 34.87 87.25 -20.04
CA ALA A 333 34.99 88.71 -20.19
C ALA A 333 34.11 89.53 -19.24
N ALA A 334 33.33 88.88 -18.37
CA ALA A 334 32.42 89.48 -17.38
C ALA A 334 32.96 89.36 -15.95
#